data_AF-A0A3C0DVV7-F1
#
_entry.id   AF-A0A3C0DVV7-F1
#
_cell.length_a   1.000
_cell.length_b   1.000
_cell.length_c   1.000
_cell.angle_alpha   90.00
_cell.angle_beta   90.00
_cell.angle_gamma   90.00
#
_symmetry.space_group_name_H-M   'P 1'
#
loop_
_entity.id
_entity.type
_entity.pdbx_description
1 polymer ?
#
loop_
_entity_poly.entity_id
_entity_poly.type
_entity_poly.pdbx_seq_one_letter_code
_entity_poly.pdbx_strand_id
1 'polypeptide(L)'
;MTIESIRILLGWCSAINAVILLVWFLGFVLGRDLIFKIHTRWFKLSDERFDEIHYTMMGYYKIVLFFFNLLPYLVLRFGQFN
;
A
#
# COMPACT_ATOMS: atom_id res chain seq x y z
N MET A 1 -2.43 -22.27 15.90
CA MET A 1 -2.92 -21.59 14.68
C MET A 1 -3.01 -22.59 13.56
N THR A 2 -4.06 -22.55 12.74
CA THR A 2 -4.20 -23.42 11.55
C THR A 2 -3.75 -22.67 10.29
N ILE A 3 -3.44 -23.41 9.22
CA ILE A 3 -3.16 -22.83 7.89
C ILE A 3 -4.34 -21.97 7.43
N GLU A 4 -5.57 -22.40 7.74
CA GLU A 4 -6.78 -21.65 7.41
C GLU A 4 -6.83 -20.28 8.12
N SER A 5 -6.51 -20.21 9.41
CA SER A 5 -6.44 -18.93 10.13
C SER A 5 -5.39 -17.99 9.55
N ILE A 6 -4.23 -18.51 9.15
CA ILE A 6 -3.17 -17.72 8.51
C ILE A 6 -3.62 -17.20 7.13
N ARG A 7 -4.27 -18.04 6.34
CA ARG A 7 -4.82 -17.66 5.03
C ARG A 7 -5.85 -16.55 5.15
N ILE A 8 -6.78 -16.65 6.10
CA ILE A 8 -7.79 -15.61 6.35
C ILE A 8 -7.13 -14.30 6.79
N LEU A 9 -6.16 -14.37 7.72
CA LEU A 9 -5.43 -13.21 8.19
C LEU A 9 -4.71 -12.49 7.03
N LEU A 10 -3.91 -13.22 6.24
CA LEU A 10 -3.18 -12.67 5.10
C LEU A 10 -4.13 -12.07 4.07
N GLY A 11 -5.29 -12.70 3.83
CA GLY A 11 -6.32 -12.17 2.92
C GLY A 11 -6.86 -10.80 3.37
N TRP A 12 -7.22 -10.67 4.66
CA TRP A 12 -7.68 -9.39 5.21
C TRP A 12 -6.57 -8.34 5.25
N CYS A 13 -5.33 -8.73 5.59
CA CYS A 13 -4.19 -7.84 5.52
C CYS A 13 -3.98 -7.33 4.09
N SER A 14 -4.03 -8.20 3.07
CA SER A 14 -3.94 -7.80 1.66
C SER A 14 -5.05 -6.83 1.27
N ALA A 15 -6.31 -7.11 1.64
CA ALA A 15 -7.45 -6.27 1.29
C ALA A 15 -7.34 -4.87 1.92
N ILE A 16 -7.03 -4.79 3.22
CA ILE A 16 -6.91 -3.51 3.94
C ILE A 16 -5.74 -2.69 3.40
N ASN A 17 -4.56 -3.29 3.21
CA ASN A 17 -3.42 -2.59 2.63
C ASN A 17 -3.69 -2.11 1.19
N ALA A 18 -4.42 -2.89 0.39
CA ALA A 18 -4.83 -2.48 -0.95
C ALA A 18 -5.77 -1.27 -0.91
N VAL A 19 -6.73 -1.24 0.02
CA VAL A 19 -7.61 -0.07 0.24
C VAL A 19 -6.82 1.15 0.67
N ILE A 20 -5.88 1.02 1.61
CA ILE A 20 -5.02 2.14 2.05
C ILE A 20 -4.24 2.72 0.87
N LEU A 21 -3.62 1.84 0.07
CA LEU A 21 -2.88 2.25 -1.12
C LEU A 21 -3.78 2.92 -2.17
N LEU A 22 -5.00 2.42 -2.35
CA LEU A 22 -5.99 3.01 -3.26
C LEU A 22 -6.42 4.39 -2.78
N VAL A 23 -6.73 4.56 -1.49
CA VAL A 23 -7.09 5.84 -0.89
C VAL A 23 -5.93 6.83 -1.01
N TRP A 24 -4.70 6.40 -0.76
CA TRP A 24 -3.52 7.24 -0.94
C TRP A 24 -3.38 7.67 -2.41
N PHE A 25 -3.47 6.73 -3.35
CA PHE A 25 -3.40 7.03 -4.78
C PHE A 25 -4.50 8.00 -5.24
N LEU A 26 -5.76 7.74 -4.87
CA LEU A 26 -6.88 8.60 -5.23
C LEU A 26 -6.77 9.97 -4.57
N GLY A 27 -6.39 10.04 -3.29
CA GLY A 27 -6.17 11.30 -2.60
C GLY A 27 -5.07 12.12 -3.28
N PHE A 28 -3.99 11.48 -3.72
CA PHE A 28 -2.90 12.13 -4.44
C PHE A 28 -3.32 12.59 -5.83
N VAL A 29 -4.02 11.77 -6.62
CA VAL A 29 -4.45 12.13 -7.98
C VAL A 29 -5.55 13.20 -7.98
N LEU A 30 -6.53 13.11 -7.07
CA LEU A 30 -7.70 14.00 -7.04
C LEU A 30 -7.49 15.24 -6.17
N GLY A 31 -6.61 15.16 -5.18
CA GLY A 31 -6.43 16.17 -4.13
C GLY A 31 -4.98 16.62 -3.95
N ARG A 32 -4.11 16.43 -4.96
CA ARG A 32 -2.67 16.75 -4.91
C ARG A 32 -2.38 18.09 -4.23
N ASP A 33 -3.01 19.16 -4.71
CA ASP A 33 -2.74 20.53 -4.25
C ASP A 33 -3.13 20.75 -2.79
N LEU A 34 -4.21 20.10 -2.33
CA LEU A 34 -4.62 20.15 -0.92
C LEU A 34 -3.59 19.43 -0.05
N ILE A 35 -3.17 18.23 -0.46
CA ILE A 35 -2.18 17.44 0.27
C ILE A 35 -0.83 18.17 0.29
N PHE A 36 -0.42 18.75 -0.84
CA PHE A 36 0.79 19.57 -0.95
C PHE A 36 0.76 20.76 0.00
N LYS A 37 -0.32 21.55 0.01
CA LYS A 37 -0.49 22.69 0.93
C LYS A 37 -0.43 22.27 2.40
N ILE A 38 -1.00 21.11 2.75
CA ILE A 38 -0.97 20.61 4.13
C ILE A 38 0.46 20.23 4.52
N HIS A 39 1.16 19.46 3.70
CA HIS A 39 2.52 18.99 4.01
C HIS A 39 3.54 20.14 4.02
N THR A 40 3.40 21.10 3.09
CA THR A 40 4.33 22.23 2.97
C THR A 40 4.20 23.27 4.09
N ARG A 41 3.11 23.24 4.88
CA ARG A 41 3.02 24.05 6.12
C ARG A 41 4.05 23.65 7.15
N TRP A 42 4.48 22.39 7.16
CA TRP A 42 5.35 21.83 8.20
C TRP A 42 6.78 21.63 7.68
N PHE A 43 6.94 21.43 6.36
CA PHE A 43 8.23 21.16 5.73
C PHE A 43 8.39 21.96 4.43
N LYS A 44 9.59 22.47 4.16
CA LYS A 44 9.88 23.09 2.86
C LYS A 44 10.09 21.99 1.81
N LEU A 45 9.12 21.79 0.93
CA LEU A 45 9.18 20.83 -0.18
C LEU A 45 8.93 21.56 -1.50
N SER A 46 9.72 21.24 -2.52
CA SER A 46 9.39 21.59 -3.90
C SER A 46 8.28 20.68 -4.43
N ASP A 47 7.57 21.14 -5.47
CA ASP A 47 6.55 20.33 -6.16
C ASP A 47 7.11 19.01 -6.67
N GLU A 48 8.24 19.05 -7.36
CA GLU A 48 8.90 17.86 -7.91
C GLU A 48 9.26 16.85 -6.81
N ARG A 49 9.80 17.34 -5.70
CA ARG A 49 10.22 16.47 -4.60
C ARG A 49 9.03 15.87 -3.86
N PHE A 50 7.94 16.62 -3.75
CA PHE A 50 6.69 16.14 -3.17
C PHE A 50 6.13 14.97 -3.98
N ASP A 51 6.08 15.10 -5.31
CA ASP A 51 5.59 14.05 -6.20
C ASP A 51 6.48 12.82 -6.16
N GLU A 52 7.79 13.02 -6.24
CA GLU A 52 8.78 11.94 -6.19
C GLU A 52 8.65 11.12 -4.90
N ILE A 53 8.55 11.78 -3.74
CA ILE A 53 8.41 11.09 -2.44
C ILE A 53 7.13 10.28 -2.41
N HIS A 54 5.99 10.86 -2.80
CA HIS A 54 4.70 10.15 -2.74
C HIS A 54 4.68 8.95 -3.67
N TYR A 55 5.13 9.12 -4.92
CA TYR A 55 5.16 8.03 -5.89
C TYR A 55 6.13 6.93 -5.48
N THR A 56 7.32 7.30 -4.97
CA THR A 56 8.32 6.35 -4.48
C THR A 56 7.80 5.57 -3.27
N MET A 57 7.16 6.24 -2.30
CA MET A 57 6.62 5.58 -1.12
C MET A 57 5.44 4.67 -1.44
N MET A 58 4.57 5.05 -2.39
CA MET A 58 3.54 4.13 -2.92
C MET A 58 4.16 2.88 -3.57
N GLY A 59 5.28 3.05 -4.29
CA GLY A 59 6.04 1.95 -4.87
C GLY A 59 6.57 0.98 -3.80
N TYR A 60 7.25 1.50 -2.78
CA TYR A 60 7.74 0.67 -1.67
C TYR A 60 6.59 -0.01 -0.91
N TYR A 61 5.51 0.72 -0.65
CA TYR A 61 4.33 0.18 0.01
C TYR A 61 3.71 -0.97 -0.79
N LYS A 62 3.59 -0.83 -2.12
CA LYS A 62 3.14 -1.91 -3.02
C LYS A 62 4.01 -3.16 -2.89
N ILE A 63 5.33 -3.00 -2.90
CA ILE A 63 6.27 -4.13 -2.80
C ILE A 63 6.09 -4.85 -1.46
N VAL A 64 6.02 -4.12 -0.35
CA VAL A 64 5.82 -4.70 0.99
C VAL A 64 4.47 -5.42 1.06
N LEU A 65 3.39 -4.78 0.58
CA LEU A 65 2.06 -5.39 0.49
C LEU A 65 2.10 -6.70 -0.29
N PHE A 66 2.73 -6.71 -1.46
CA PHE A 66 2.79 -7.90 -2.30
C PHE A 66 3.61 -9.01 -1.68
N PHE A 67 4.82 -8.69 -1.21
CA PHE A 67 5.75 -9.68 -0.70
C PHE A 67 5.29 -10.31 0.61
N PHE A 68 4.79 -9.52 1.55
CA PHE A 68 4.47 -10.01 2.90
C PHE A 68 3.02 -10.46 3.07
N ASN A 69 2.09 -10.01 2.22
CA ASN A 69 0.67 -10.33 2.38
C ASN A 69 0.09 -11.06 1.16
N LEU A 70 0.10 -10.41 -0.01
CA LEU A 70 -0.62 -10.93 -1.17
C LEU A 70 -0.02 -12.24 -1.70
N LEU A 71 1.30 -12.29 -1.89
CA LEU A 71 1.95 -13.49 -2.41
C LEU A 71 1.78 -14.69 -1.45
N PRO A 72 2.03 -14.58 -0.14
CA PRO A 72 1.74 -15.65 0.80
C PRO A 72 0.28 -16.09 0.82
N TYR A 73 -0.67 -15.14 0.73
CA TYR A 73 -2.09 -15.46 0.63
C TYR A 73 -2.40 -16.31 -0.62
N LEU A 74 -1.90 -15.90 -1.78
CA LEU A 74 -2.12 -16.60 -3.05
C LEU A 74 -1.50 -18.00 -3.02
N VAL A 75 -0.31 -18.13 -2.45
CA VAL A 75 0.36 -19.42 -2.26
C VAL A 75 -0.46 -20.35 -1.36
N LEU A 76 -1.00 -19.86 -0.23
CA LEU A 76 -1.86 -20.68 0.63
C LEU A 76 -3.24 -21.00 0.01
N ARG A 77 -3.71 -20.16 -0.92
CA ARG A 77 -5.02 -20.32 -1.57
C ARG A 77 -4.96 -21.28 -2.76
N PHE A 78 -3.88 -21.25 -3.52
CA PHE A 78 -3.76 -21.93 -4.81
C PHE A 78 -2.57 -22.88 -4.91
N GLY A 79 -1.60 -22.77 -4.01
CA GLY A 79 -0.46 -23.68 -3.94
C GLY A 79 -0.92 -25.09 -3.59
N GLN A 80 -0.52 -26.04 -4.42
CA GLN A 80 -0.65 -27.46 -4.12
C GLN A 80 0.62 -27.89 -3.40
N PHE A 81 0.50 -28.13 -2.10
CA PHE A 81 1.54 -28.75 -1.31
C PHE A 81 1.25 -30.25 -1.31
N ASN A 82 2.07 -31.01 -2.04
CA ASN A 82 2.02 -32.47 -2.06
C ASN A 82 2.35 -33.07 -0.69
#